data_AF-A0A9P4Q5B4-F1
#
_entry.id   AF-A0A9P4Q5B4-F1
#
_cell.length_a   1.000
_cell.length_b   1.000
_cell.length_c   1.000
_cell.angle_alpha   90.00
_cell.angle_beta   90.00
_cell.angle_gamma   90.00
#
_symmetry.space_group_name_H-M   'P 1'
#
loop_
_entity.id
_entity.type
_entity.pdbx_description
1 polymer ?
#
loop_
_entity_poly.entity_id
_entity_poly.type
_entity_poly.pdbx_seq_one_letter_code
_entity_poly.pdbx_strand_id
1 'polypeptide(L)'
;MADAYESANDYQRELEAFIELASLNHSEDGKASAELRNSPLLTSRTKQLINSKSNGPEDQVQQYGLLGHHVGGHKRIEKHQPVLLNVQAPQSIFLCGSQGSGKSYTLSCILENCLLPDVKVGRLKRPLCGLAFHWDKGSGDVPAEVAGLCSQGVNVRVLVSTSRSQHLDEVYERIPGASKNLEITPLLFRDTDLSI
;
A
#
# COMPACT_ATOMS: atom_id res chain seq x y z
N MET A 1 20.25 31.28 2.76
CA MET A 1 21.48 30.51 2.43
C MET A 1 21.91 29.58 3.57
N ALA A 2 21.54 29.87 4.84
CA ALA A 2 21.74 28.98 5.99
C ALA A 2 20.79 27.76 5.99
N ASP A 3 19.50 27.94 5.69
CA ASP A 3 18.50 26.86 5.76
C ASP A 3 18.76 25.66 4.83
N ALA A 4 19.35 25.92 3.65
CA ALA A 4 19.69 24.86 2.68
C ALA A 4 20.93 24.04 3.11
N TYR A 5 21.83 24.65 3.89
CA TYR A 5 23.02 23.99 4.44
C TYR A 5 22.69 23.17 5.69
N GLU A 6 21.74 23.66 6.49
CA GLU A 6 21.27 22.98 7.69
C GLU A 6 20.44 21.74 7.33
N SER A 7 19.59 21.83 6.28
CA SER A 7 18.86 20.66 5.80
C SER A 7 19.77 19.62 5.15
N ALA A 8 20.81 20.05 4.40
CA ALA A 8 21.86 19.19 3.82
C ALA A 8 22.46 18.21 4.85
N ASN A 9 22.81 18.75 6.01
CA ASN A 9 23.51 18.03 7.07
C ASN A 9 22.58 17.06 7.83
N ASP A 10 21.32 17.44 7.96
CA ASP A 10 20.31 16.61 8.60
C ASP A 10 19.90 15.42 7.70
N TYR A 11 20.04 15.54 6.36
CA TYR A 11 19.80 14.43 5.41
C TYR A 11 20.84 13.33 5.59
N GLN A 12 22.11 13.75 5.70
CA GLN A 12 23.23 12.83 5.87
C GLN A 12 23.09 12.07 7.19
N ARG A 13 22.71 12.77 8.27
CA ARG A 13 22.52 12.20 9.60
C ARG A 13 21.40 11.17 9.67
N GLU A 14 20.26 11.41 9.03
CA GLU A 14 19.15 10.43 8.98
C GLU A 14 19.54 9.17 8.22
N LEU A 15 20.29 9.33 7.12
CA LEU A 15 20.77 8.20 6.34
C LEU A 15 21.83 7.42 7.10
N GLU A 16 22.80 8.08 7.72
CA GLU A 16 23.82 7.45 8.56
C GLU A 16 23.18 6.73 9.74
N ALA A 17 22.24 7.36 10.42
CA ALA A 17 21.44 6.79 11.50
C ALA A 17 20.73 5.49 11.11
N PHE A 18 20.17 5.44 9.90
CA PHE A 18 19.44 4.26 9.43
C PHE A 18 20.38 3.23 8.81
N ILE A 19 21.42 3.64 8.09
CA ILE A 19 22.49 2.74 7.63
C ILE A 19 23.14 2.10 8.85
N GLU A 20 23.38 2.83 9.94
CA GLU A 20 23.85 2.29 11.22
C GLU A 20 22.85 1.27 11.77
N LEU A 21 21.55 1.59 11.84
CA LEU A 21 20.51 0.65 12.29
C LEU A 21 20.34 -0.59 11.39
N ALA A 22 20.52 -0.45 10.08
CA ALA A 22 20.45 -1.52 9.10
C ALA A 22 21.74 -2.37 9.11
N SER A 23 22.90 -1.72 9.23
CA SER A 23 24.22 -2.35 9.31
C SER A 23 24.50 -3.01 10.67
N LEU A 24 23.76 -2.67 11.72
CA LEU A 24 23.71 -3.47 12.96
C LEU A 24 23.32 -4.94 12.69
N ASN A 25 22.78 -5.27 11.51
CA ASN A 25 22.50 -6.64 11.10
C ASN A 25 23.42 -7.21 10.01
N HIS A 26 24.14 -6.42 9.20
CA HIS A 26 25.15 -6.95 8.27
C HIS A 26 26.16 -5.91 7.76
N SER A 27 27.44 -6.29 7.83
CA SER A 27 28.58 -5.64 7.21
C SER A 27 28.60 -5.89 5.69
N GLU A 28 28.10 -4.96 4.88
CA GLU A 28 28.51 -4.73 3.47
C GLU A 28 27.63 -3.63 2.84
N ASP A 29 28.24 -2.52 2.38
CA ASP A 29 27.56 -1.32 1.85
C ASP A 29 26.52 -1.61 0.74
N GLY A 30 26.67 -2.72 0.01
CA GLY A 30 25.71 -3.15 -1.01
C GLY A 30 24.38 -3.70 -0.44
N LYS A 31 24.41 -4.33 0.74
CA LYS A 31 23.21 -4.91 1.38
C LYS A 31 22.31 -3.83 1.97
N ALA A 32 22.90 -2.84 2.64
CA ALA A 32 22.14 -1.73 3.23
C ALA A 32 21.35 -0.93 2.17
N SER A 33 21.92 -0.75 0.97
CA SER A 33 21.21 -0.11 -0.16
C SER A 33 20.02 -0.94 -0.65
N ALA A 34 20.17 -2.26 -0.74
CA ALA A 34 19.07 -3.15 -1.14
C ALA A 34 17.97 -3.21 -0.07
N GLU A 35 18.33 -3.23 1.20
CA GLU A 35 17.38 -3.16 2.33
C GLU A 35 16.58 -1.86 2.31
N LEU A 36 17.24 -0.72 2.07
CA LEU A 36 16.58 0.58 1.92
C LEU A 36 15.57 0.60 0.78
N ARG A 37 15.93 0.04 -0.39
CA ARG A 37 15.01 -0.04 -1.54
C ARG A 37 13.81 -0.96 -1.28
N ASN A 38 14.00 -1.99 -0.46
CA ASN A 38 12.96 -2.95 -0.11
C ASN A 38 12.20 -2.60 1.17
N SER A 39 12.51 -1.46 1.80
CA SER A 39 11.78 -1.03 2.99
C SER A 39 10.31 -0.78 2.62
N PRO A 40 9.35 -1.39 3.35
CA PRO A 40 7.92 -1.25 3.07
C PRO A 40 7.42 0.18 3.30
N LEU A 41 8.03 0.88 4.26
CA LEU A 41 7.73 2.26 4.59
C LEU A 41 8.97 3.13 4.44
N LEU A 42 8.79 4.31 3.88
CA LEU A 42 9.86 5.27 3.63
C LEU A 42 9.36 6.67 3.99
N THR A 43 10.23 7.52 4.53
CA THR A 43 9.93 8.96 4.51
C THR A 43 10.14 9.50 3.10
N SER A 44 9.48 10.61 2.77
CA SER A 44 9.74 11.33 1.50
C SER A 44 11.24 11.66 1.33
N ARG A 45 11.91 11.97 2.45
CA ARG A 45 13.34 12.29 2.53
C ARG A 45 14.21 11.09 2.17
N THR A 46 13.99 9.94 2.80
CA THR A 46 14.72 8.70 2.50
C THR A 46 14.55 8.29 1.04
N LYS A 47 13.33 8.42 0.49
CA LYS A 47 13.05 8.13 -0.93
C LYS A 47 13.82 9.04 -1.89
N GLN A 48 13.92 10.34 -1.60
CA GLN A 48 14.71 11.27 -2.44
C GLN A 48 16.19 10.90 -2.45
N LEU A 49 16.73 10.48 -1.30
CA LEU A 49 18.12 10.07 -1.16
C LEU A 49 18.43 8.74 -1.86
N ILE A 50 17.55 7.75 -1.74
CA ILE A 50 17.68 6.49 -2.49
C ILE A 50 17.74 6.80 -3.99
N ASN A 51 16.84 7.67 -4.48
CA ASN A 51 16.79 8.02 -5.89
C ASN A 51 17.94 8.94 -6.34
N SER A 52 18.59 9.71 -5.46
CA SER A 52 19.76 10.52 -5.83
C SER A 52 21.04 9.70 -5.94
N LYS A 53 21.11 8.56 -5.21
CA LYS A 53 22.23 7.61 -5.24
C LYS A 53 22.01 6.44 -6.21
N SER A 54 20.89 6.39 -6.92
CA SER A 54 20.57 5.29 -7.85
C SER A 54 21.46 5.34 -9.09
N ASN A 55 22.02 4.20 -9.52
CA ASN A 55 22.80 4.10 -10.76
C ASN A 55 21.92 3.96 -12.00
N GLY A 56 20.64 3.65 -11.83
CA GLY A 56 19.66 3.52 -12.88
C GLY A 56 18.23 3.48 -12.34
N PRO A 57 17.22 3.45 -13.22
CA PRO A 57 15.81 3.44 -12.83
C PRO A 57 15.44 2.22 -11.96
N GLU A 58 16.04 1.06 -12.19
CA GLU A 58 15.86 -0.16 -11.39
C GLU A 58 16.23 -0.01 -9.91
N ASP A 59 17.18 0.89 -9.60
CA ASP A 59 17.61 1.19 -8.24
C ASP A 59 16.74 2.27 -7.56
N GLN A 60 15.78 2.85 -8.29
CA GLN A 60 14.90 3.89 -7.77
C GLN A 60 13.61 3.32 -7.17
N VAL A 61 13.13 3.99 -6.13
CA VAL A 61 11.76 3.83 -5.66
C VAL A 61 10.85 4.63 -6.59
N GLN A 62 10.32 3.93 -7.61
CA GLN A 62 9.49 4.53 -8.65
C GLN A 62 7.99 4.48 -8.35
N GLN A 63 7.56 3.53 -7.52
CA GLN A 63 6.17 3.33 -7.16
C GLN A 63 5.96 3.45 -5.65
N TYR A 64 5.20 4.45 -5.25
CA TYR A 64 4.93 4.72 -3.85
C TYR A 64 3.61 5.47 -3.71
N GLY A 65 3.03 5.40 -2.52
CA GLY A 65 1.83 6.12 -2.16
C GLY A 65 1.91 6.70 -0.76
N LEU A 66 1.21 7.79 -0.49
CA LEU A 66 1.16 8.42 0.82
C LEU A 66 0.31 7.55 1.74
N LEU A 67 0.91 7.07 2.84
CA LEU A 67 0.19 6.33 3.87
C LEU A 67 -0.28 7.27 4.99
N GLY A 68 0.49 8.31 5.28
CA GLY A 68 0.17 9.26 6.32
C GLY A 68 1.33 10.20 6.62
N HIS A 69 1.31 10.79 7.81
CA HIS A 69 2.34 11.73 8.25
C HIS A 69 2.86 11.34 9.62
N HIS A 70 4.14 11.60 9.86
CA HIS A 70 4.74 11.41 11.17
C HIS A 70 4.11 12.35 12.20
N VAL A 71 3.70 11.80 13.34
CA VAL A 71 2.99 12.54 14.39
C VAL A 71 3.91 13.42 15.26
N GLY A 72 5.23 13.27 15.12
CA GLY A 72 6.24 13.90 15.97
C GLY A 72 6.73 12.98 17.09
N GLY A 73 7.70 13.46 17.88
CA GLY A 73 8.27 12.70 19.00
C GLY A 73 9.50 11.84 18.67
N HIS A 74 9.85 11.75 17.39
CA HIS A 74 11.12 11.17 16.95
C HIS A 74 12.16 12.26 16.70
N LYS A 75 13.39 12.08 17.20
CA LYS A 75 14.46 13.10 17.09
C LYS A 75 14.96 13.31 15.66
N ARG A 76 14.79 12.30 14.80
CA ARG A 76 15.33 12.26 13.43
C ARG A 76 14.24 12.26 12.35
N ILE A 77 12.96 12.44 12.70
CA ILE A 77 11.86 12.48 11.72
C ILE A 77 11.03 13.69 12.08
N GLU A 78 10.95 14.64 11.17
CA GLU A 78 10.23 15.88 11.41
C GLU A 78 8.74 15.60 11.65
N LYS A 79 8.10 16.45 12.45
CA LYS A 79 6.65 16.40 12.59
C LYS A 79 6.01 16.70 11.24
N HIS A 80 4.95 15.98 10.89
CA HIS A 80 4.26 16.09 9.60
C HIS A 80 5.08 15.66 8.38
N GLN A 81 6.24 15.01 8.57
CA GLN A 81 6.97 14.43 7.46
C GLN A 81 6.12 13.31 6.80
N PRO A 82 5.96 13.31 5.47
CA PRO A 82 5.18 12.27 4.78
C PRO A 82 5.80 10.89 4.94
N VAL A 83 4.97 9.93 5.32
CA VAL A 83 5.29 8.50 5.38
C VAL A 83 4.66 7.84 4.15
N LEU A 84 5.51 7.25 3.32
CA LEU A 84 5.17 6.65 2.05
C LEU A 84 5.15 5.13 2.18
N LEU A 85 4.13 4.50 1.61
CA LEU A 85 4.09 3.08 1.31
C LEU A 85 4.90 2.81 0.04
N ASN A 86 5.91 1.96 0.13
CA ASN A 86 6.68 1.49 -1.02
C ASN A 86 5.91 0.36 -1.71
N VAL A 87 5.29 0.68 -2.84
CA VAL A 87 4.44 -0.26 -3.59
C VAL A 87 5.29 -1.20 -4.47
N GLN A 88 6.57 -0.88 -4.68
CA GLN A 88 7.49 -1.71 -5.45
C GLN A 88 8.09 -2.85 -4.62
N ALA A 89 8.23 -2.67 -3.32
CA ALA A 89 8.82 -3.66 -2.44
C ALA A 89 7.80 -4.76 -2.06
N PRO A 90 8.20 -6.03 -2.07
CA PRO A 90 7.38 -7.10 -1.52
C PRO A 90 7.20 -6.89 -0.02
N GLN A 91 5.96 -6.92 0.46
CA GLN A 91 5.64 -6.69 1.86
C GLN A 91 4.44 -7.51 2.31
N SER A 92 4.40 -7.80 3.61
CA SER A 92 3.24 -8.40 4.28
C SER A 92 2.78 -7.46 5.38
N ILE A 93 1.49 -7.17 5.43
CA ILE A 93 0.91 -6.20 6.36
C ILE A 93 -0.17 -6.89 7.18
N PHE A 94 -0.09 -6.78 8.50
CA PHE A 94 -1.12 -7.22 9.42
C PHE A 94 -1.76 -6.00 10.10
N LEU A 95 -3.07 -5.83 9.91
CA LEU A 95 -3.83 -4.71 10.47
C LEU A 95 -4.66 -5.17 11.66
N CYS A 96 -4.34 -4.67 12.86
CA CYS A 96 -5.06 -4.94 14.10
C CYS A 96 -5.32 -3.65 14.88
N GLY A 97 -6.32 -3.67 15.77
CA GLY A 97 -6.72 -2.51 16.56
C GLY A 97 -8.17 -2.58 17.02
N SER A 98 -8.55 -1.72 17.97
CA SER A 98 -9.91 -1.63 18.50
C SER A 98 -10.94 -1.21 17.43
N GLN A 99 -12.23 -1.45 17.68
CA GLN A 99 -13.28 -0.93 16.81
C GLN A 99 -13.16 0.60 16.70
N GLY A 100 -13.30 1.13 15.49
CA GLY A 100 -13.16 2.57 15.24
C GLY A 100 -11.72 3.09 15.17
N SER A 101 -10.69 2.24 15.32
CA SER A 101 -9.28 2.67 15.29
C SER A 101 -8.74 3.03 13.89
N GLY A 102 -9.59 3.09 12.85
CA GLY A 102 -9.17 3.43 11.49
C GLY A 102 -8.55 2.29 10.67
N LYS A 103 -8.75 1.02 11.04
CA LYS A 103 -8.23 -0.13 10.27
C LYS A 103 -8.74 -0.17 8.82
N SER A 104 -10.05 -0.01 8.63
CA SER A 104 -10.68 0.00 7.29
C SER A 104 -10.18 1.18 6.45
N TYR A 105 -10.06 2.37 7.05
CA TYR A 105 -9.42 3.53 6.40
C TYR A 105 -7.98 3.25 5.98
N THR A 106 -7.20 2.60 6.84
CA THR A 106 -5.81 2.24 6.53
C THR A 106 -5.76 1.20 5.41
N LEU A 107 -6.64 0.20 5.43
CA LEU A 107 -6.76 -0.80 4.37
C LEU A 107 -7.12 -0.14 3.03
N SER A 108 -8.12 0.73 2.98
CA SER A 108 -8.50 1.47 1.77
C SER A 108 -7.33 2.29 1.25
N CYS A 109 -6.62 3.03 2.11
CA CYS A 109 -5.46 3.80 1.71
C CYS A 109 -4.33 2.93 1.11
N ILE A 110 -4.06 1.76 1.70
CA ILE A 110 -3.11 0.79 1.14
C ILE A 110 -3.58 0.30 -0.24
N LEU A 111 -4.85 -0.07 -0.37
CA LEU A 111 -5.41 -0.57 -1.63
C LEU A 111 -5.40 0.51 -2.73
N GLU A 112 -5.78 1.74 -2.40
CA GLU A 112 -5.72 2.90 -3.30
C GLU A 112 -4.28 3.13 -3.78
N ASN A 113 -3.30 3.12 -2.86
CA ASN A 113 -1.89 3.27 -3.22
C ASN A 113 -1.37 2.14 -4.15
N CYS A 114 -1.96 0.94 -4.07
CA CYS A 114 -1.59 -0.21 -4.89
C CYS A 114 -2.32 -0.28 -6.24
N LEU A 115 -3.57 0.19 -6.31
CA LEU A 115 -4.49 -0.11 -7.41
C LEU A 115 -4.98 1.13 -8.16
N LEU A 116 -4.97 2.31 -7.52
CA LEU A 116 -5.50 3.55 -8.08
C LEU A 116 -4.36 4.51 -8.44
N PRO A 117 -4.05 4.71 -9.73
CA PRO A 117 -3.04 5.69 -10.14
C PRO A 117 -3.57 7.12 -9.97
N ASP A 118 -3.27 7.73 -8.82
CA ASP A 118 -3.53 9.15 -8.53
C ASP A 118 -2.25 9.90 -8.13
N VAL A 119 -1.90 10.90 -8.94
CA VAL A 119 -0.70 11.74 -8.77
C VAL A 119 -0.73 12.62 -7.50
N LYS A 120 -1.90 12.86 -6.91
CA LYS A 120 -2.04 13.66 -5.68
C LYS A 120 -1.57 12.89 -4.44
N VAL A 121 -1.73 11.57 -4.45
CA VAL A 121 -1.41 10.71 -3.30
C VAL A 121 -0.16 9.89 -3.51
N GLY A 122 0.40 9.82 -4.71
CA GLY A 122 1.63 9.08 -4.95
C GLY A 122 2.07 9.05 -6.40
N ARG A 123 2.92 8.07 -6.71
CA ARG A 123 3.31 7.74 -8.08
C ARG A 123 3.10 6.24 -8.27
N LEU A 124 2.14 5.87 -9.12
CA LEU A 124 1.85 4.47 -9.45
C LEU A 124 1.91 4.30 -10.97
N LYS A 125 3.12 4.09 -11.50
CA LYS A 125 3.33 3.95 -12.96
C LYS A 125 2.69 2.69 -13.53
N ARG A 126 2.74 1.60 -12.77
CA ARG A 126 2.11 0.32 -13.09
C ARG A 126 1.27 -0.11 -11.89
N PRO A 127 -0.04 0.17 -11.90
CA PRO A 127 -0.96 -0.34 -10.90
C PRO A 127 -0.84 -1.86 -10.75
N LEU A 128 -0.94 -2.33 -9.51
CA LEU A 128 -0.90 -3.76 -9.23
C LEU A 128 -2.23 -4.42 -9.61
N CYS A 129 -2.22 -5.75 -9.72
CA CYS A 129 -3.44 -6.54 -9.71
C CYS A 129 -3.70 -7.00 -8.27
N GLY A 130 -4.93 -6.86 -7.79
CA GLY A 130 -5.32 -7.25 -6.44
C GLY A 130 -6.13 -8.56 -6.45
N LEU A 131 -5.81 -9.46 -5.53
CA LEU A 131 -6.64 -10.60 -5.17
C LEU A 131 -6.99 -10.49 -3.68
N ALA A 132 -8.28 -10.48 -3.37
CA ALA A 132 -8.76 -10.35 -2.00
C ALA A 132 -9.62 -11.55 -1.62
N PHE A 133 -9.23 -12.24 -0.55
CA PHE A 133 -10.05 -13.25 0.09
C PHE A 133 -10.77 -12.60 1.27
N HIS A 134 -12.09 -12.44 1.14
CA HIS A 134 -12.91 -11.83 2.17
C HIS A 134 -13.57 -12.92 3.02
N TRP A 135 -13.38 -12.84 4.34
CA TRP A 135 -14.07 -13.65 5.32
C TRP A 135 -14.64 -12.75 6.40
N ASP A 136 -15.94 -12.87 6.63
CA ASP A 136 -16.62 -12.23 7.76
C ASP A 136 -17.64 -13.20 8.38
N LYS A 137 -17.72 -13.20 9.71
CA LYS A 137 -18.69 -13.99 10.48
C LYS A 137 -20.04 -13.29 10.64
N GLY A 138 -20.09 -11.97 10.44
CA GLY A 138 -21.21 -11.11 10.89
C GLY A 138 -22.08 -10.47 9.82
N SER A 139 -21.63 -10.37 8.57
CA SER A 139 -22.36 -9.62 7.54
C SER A 139 -22.44 -10.35 6.20
N GLY A 140 -23.44 -11.22 6.07
CA GLY A 140 -23.82 -11.78 4.77
C GLY A 140 -24.48 -10.75 3.81
N ASP A 141 -24.70 -9.53 4.29
CA ASP A 141 -25.47 -8.47 3.61
C ASP A 141 -24.65 -7.19 3.40
N VAL A 142 -23.35 -7.19 3.73
CA VAL A 142 -22.46 -6.04 3.52
C VAL A 142 -21.44 -6.42 2.46
N PRO A 143 -21.23 -5.58 1.43
CA PRO A 143 -20.18 -5.83 0.45
C PRO A 143 -18.80 -5.84 1.10
N ALA A 144 -17.88 -6.64 0.57
CA ALA A 144 -16.48 -6.57 0.97
C ALA A 144 -15.95 -5.14 0.74
N GLU A 145 -15.25 -4.56 1.73
CA GLU A 145 -14.74 -3.17 1.65
C GLU A 145 -13.93 -2.92 0.37
N VAL A 146 -13.18 -3.92 -0.09
CA VAL A 146 -12.37 -3.87 -1.32
C VAL A 146 -13.22 -3.59 -2.57
N ALA A 147 -14.47 -4.05 -2.61
CA ALA A 147 -15.35 -3.79 -3.74
C ALA A 147 -15.74 -2.31 -3.86
N GLY A 148 -15.65 -1.54 -2.76
CA GLY A 148 -15.85 -0.10 -2.76
C GLY A 148 -14.91 0.67 -3.70
N LEU A 149 -13.77 0.09 -4.09
CA LEU A 149 -12.85 0.67 -5.07
C LEU A 149 -13.49 0.91 -6.45
N CYS A 150 -14.56 0.20 -6.79
CA CYS A 150 -15.30 0.43 -8.04
C CYS A 150 -15.87 1.86 -8.11
N SER A 151 -16.14 2.48 -6.96
CA SER A 151 -16.58 3.88 -6.86
C SER A 151 -15.51 4.89 -7.32
N GLN A 152 -14.24 4.49 -7.27
CA GLN A 152 -13.09 5.29 -7.70
C GLN A 152 -12.65 4.98 -9.14
N GLY A 153 -13.40 4.14 -9.87
CA GLY A 153 -13.06 3.78 -11.25
C GLY A 153 -12.16 2.55 -11.38
N VAL A 154 -11.88 1.84 -10.29
CA VAL A 154 -11.13 0.57 -10.34
C VAL A 154 -12.07 -0.54 -10.84
N ASN A 155 -11.64 -1.30 -11.85
CA ASN A 155 -12.38 -2.48 -12.29
C ASN A 155 -12.26 -3.59 -11.24
N VAL A 156 -13.39 -4.00 -10.67
CA VAL A 156 -13.47 -5.03 -9.63
C VAL A 156 -14.31 -6.19 -10.16
N ARG A 157 -13.79 -7.42 -9.99
CA ARG A 157 -14.56 -8.65 -10.16
C ARG A 157 -14.80 -9.29 -8.81
N VAL A 158 -16.06 -9.54 -8.49
CA VAL A 158 -16.47 -10.22 -7.25
C VAL A 158 -16.97 -11.62 -7.62
N LEU A 159 -16.37 -12.62 -6.97
CA LEU A 159 -16.75 -14.02 -7.10
C LEU A 159 -17.60 -14.41 -5.88
N VAL A 160 -18.88 -14.73 -6.10
CA VAL A 160 -19.85 -15.01 -5.03
C VAL A 160 -20.33 -16.47 -5.05
N SER A 161 -20.71 -17.00 -3.90
CA SER A 161 -21.31 -18.34 -3.83
C SER A 161 -22.62 -18.39 -4.62
N THR A 162 -22.81 -19.45 -5.41
CA THR A 162 -24.04 -19.68 -6.20
C THR A 162 -25.29 -19.78 -5.33
N SER A 163 -25.17 -20.27 -4.10
CA SER A 163 -26.29 -20.44 -3.18
C SER A 163 -26.92 -19.12 -2.71
N ARG A 164 -26.26 -17.98 -2.93
CA ARG A 164 -26.72 -16.65 -2.47
C ARG A 164 -26.51 -15.57 -3.54
N SER A 165 -26.39 -15.94 -4.82
CA SER A 165 -26.00 -15.00 -5.87
C SER A 165 -27.00 -13.85 -6.01
N GLN A 166 -28.31 -14.13 -6.14
CA GLN A 166 -29.33 -13.08 -6.32
C GLN A 166 -29.29 -12.00 -5.24
N HIS A 167 -29.16 -12.40 -3.98
CA HIS A 167 -29.09 -11.46 -2.86
C HIS A 167 -27.77 -10.67 -2.84
N LEU A 168 -26.64 -11.33 -3.12
CA LEU A 168 -25.35 -10.65 -3.17
C LEU A 168 -25.24 -9.73 -4.39
N ASP A 169 -25.87 -10.08 -5.52
CA ASP A 169 -25.97 -9.22 -6.69
C ASP A 169 -26.62 -7.88 -6.28
N GLU A 170 -27.79 -7.93 -5.64
CA GLU A 170 -28.47 -6.72 -5.15
C GLU A 170 -27.65 -5.91 -4.13
N VAL A 171 -26.88 -6.58 -3.27
CA VAL A 171 -26.04 -5.91 -2.25
C VAL A 171 -24.88 -5.17 -2.91
N TYR A 172 -24.19 -5.80 -3.85
CA TYR A 172 -23.02 -5.23 -4.51
C TYR A 172 -23.39 -4.22 -5.62
N GLU A 173 -24.54 -4.38 -6.28
CA GLU A 173 -25.05 -3.41 -7.27
C GLU A 173 -25.37 -2.04 -6.68
N ARG A 174 -25.61 -1.96 -5.36
CA ARG A 174 -25.85 -0.69 -4.65
C ARG A 174 -24.58 0.14 -4.44
N ILE A 175 -23.39 -0.42 -4.69
CA ILE A 175 -22.14 0.33 -4.53
C ILE A 175 -22.06 1.41 -5.62
N PRO A 176 -21.73 2.67 -5.28
CA PRO A 176 -21.50 3.70 -6.28
C PRO A 176 -20.48 3.24 -7.33
N GLY A 177 -20.80 3.44 -8.61
CA GLY A 177 -19.94 3.02 -9.73
C GLY A 177 -20.01 1.53 -10.10
N ALA A 178 -20.83 0.73 -9.40
CA ALA A 178 -20.97 -0.71 -9.69
C ALA A 178 -21.37 -0.99 -11.14
N SER A 179 -22.37 -0.28 -11.65
CA SER A 179 -22.88 -0.46 -13.02
C SER A 179 -21.84 -0.32 -14.14
N LYS A 180 -20.69 0.32 -13.84
CA LYS A 180 -19.62 0.54 -14.81
C LYS A 180 -18.36 -0.27 -14.52
N ASN A 181 -17.99 -0.38 -13.24
CA ASN A 181 -16.67 -0.87 -12.84
C ASN A 181 -16.74 -2.16 -11.99
N LEU A 182 -17.93 -2.75 -11.80
CA LEU A 182 -18.11 -3.96 -11.01
C LEU A 182 -18.71 -5.08 -11.86
N GLU A 183 -18.05 -6.25 -11.81
CA GLU A 183 -18.54 -7.49 -12.41
C GLU A 183 -18.78 -8.50 -11.29
N ILE A 184 -20.01 -9.01 -11.17
CA ILE A 184 -20.37 -10.03 -10.19
C ILE A 184 -20.54 -11.35 -10.92
N THR A 185 -19.83 -12.38 -10.47
CA THR A 185 -19.80 -13.70 -11.12
C THR A 185 -19.89 -14.82 -10.10
N PRO A 186 -20.56 -15.94 -10.42
CA PRO A 186 -20.59 -17.09 -9.54
C PRO A 186 -19.20 -17.72 -9.42
N LEU A 187 -18.79 -18.00 -8.19
CA LEU A 187 -17.60 -18.80 -7.90
C LEU A 187 -17.93 -20.28 -8.11
N LEU A 188 -17.44 -20.83 -9.21
CA LEU A 188 -17.62 -22.23 -9.57
C LEU A 188 -16.26 -22.92 -9.59
N PHE A 189 -16.17 -24.06 -8.91
CA PHE A 189 -15.03 -24.97 -8.98
C PHE A 189 -15.45 -26.24 -9.71
N ARG A 190 -14.59 -26.74 -10.60
CA ARG A 190 -14.70 -28.08 -11.16
C ARG A 190 -14.06 -29.08 -10.20
N ASP A 191 -14.44 -30.34 -10.29
CA ASP A 191 -13.83 -31.40 -9.47
C ASP A 191 -12.29 -31.44 -9.63
N THR A 192 -11.79 -31.16 -10.84
CA THR A 192 -10.36 -31.07 -11.15
C THR A 192 -9.65 -29.87 -10.51
N ASP A 193 -10.39 -28.84 -10.10
CA ASP A 193 -9.82 -27.64 -9.49
C ASP A 193 -9.57 -27.83 -7.99
N LEU A 194 -10.15 -28.88 -7.41
CA LEU A 194 -10.08 -29.21 -5.97
C LEU A 194 -9.16 -30.40 -5.67
N SER A 195 -8.60 -31.05 -6.70
CA SER A 195 -7.60 -32.10 -6.53
C SER A 195 -6.21 -31.49 -6.29
N ILE A 196 -5.61 -31.87 -5.17
CA ILE A 196 -4.22 -31.55 -4.79
C ILE A 196 -3.27 -32.57 -5.43
#